data_AF-A0A1X0VAZ7-F1
#
_entry.id   AF-A0A1X0VAZ7-F1
#
_cell.length_a   1.000
_cell.length_b   1.000
_cell.length_c   1.000
_cell.angle_alpha   90.00
_cell.angle_beta   90.00
_cell.angle_gamma   90.00
#
_symmetry.space_group_name_H-M   'P 1'
#
loop_
_entity.id
_entity.type
_entity.pdbx_description
1 polymer ?
#
loop_
_entity_poly.entity_id
_entity_poly.type
_entity_poly.pdbx_seq_one_letter_code
_entity_poly.pdbx_strand_id
1 'polypeptide(L)'
;QGGQLVILETSQPDSPLVKPFWQLYFGHVMPLFGRVFAKGKYQEYKYLDETTEHFMDYMTLGQLLLKSGFKKVRISRFNLGAAAAHYATK
;
A
#
# COMPACT_ATOMS: atom_id res chain seq x y z
N GLN A 1 -18.19 18.13 16.81
CA GLN A 1 -18.36 16.91 15.98
C GLN A 1 -18.18 17.32 14.52
N GLY A 2 -17.52 16.52 13.68
CA GLY A 2 -17.07 16.95 12.35
C GLY A 2 -15.56 16.80 12.09
N GLY A 3 -14.84 16.02 12.90
CA GLY A 3 -13.42 15.76 12.66
C GLY A 3 -13.20 14.99 11.36
N GLN A 4 -12.22 15.42 10.57
CA GLN A 4 -11.83 14.77 9.32
C GLN A 4 -10.45 14.12 9.47
N LEU A 5 -10.31 12.92 8.93
CA LEU A 5 -9.06 12.17 8.85
C LEU A 5 -8.80 11.82 7.39
N VAL A 6 -7.60 12.11 6.90
CA VAL A 6 -7.15 11.73 5.57
C VAL A 6 -5.87 10.91 5.71
N ILE A 7 -5.88 9.69 5.18
CA ILE A 7 -4.71 8.81 5.14
C ILE A 7 -4.38 8.57 3.67
N LEU A 8 -3.13 8.77 3.27
CA LEU A 8 -2.61 8.42 1.95
C LEU A 8 -1.48 7.42 2.14
N GLU A 9 -1.63 6.23 1.57
CA GLU A 9 -0.74 5.11 1.88
C GLU A 9 -0.55 4.21 0.66
N THR A 10 0.57 3.46 0.64
CA THR A 10 0.77 2.40 -0.34
C THR A 10 -0.23 1.27 -0.13
N SER A 11 -0.73 0.69 -1.21
CA SER A 11 -1.63 -0.46 -1.15
C SER A 11 -1.26 -1.47 -2.24
N GLN A 12 -1.85 -2.66 -2.17
CA GLN A 12 -1.58 -3.68 -3.18
C GLN A 12 -2.52 -3.52 -4.38
N PRO A 13 -2.02 -3.68 -5.61
CA PRO A 13 -2.87 -3.75 -6.79
C PRO A 13 -3.96 -4.83 -6.63
N ASP A 14 -5.21 -4.44 -6.87
CA ASP A 14 -6.39 -5.30 -6.75
C ASP A 14 -6.70 -6.05 -8.05
N SER A 15 -6.13 -5.59 -9.18
CA SER A 15 -6.33 -6.22 -10.47
C SER A 15 -5.66 -7.60 -10.53
N PRO A 16 -6.43 -8.68 -10.84
CA PRO A 16 -5.90 -10.04 -10.91
C PRO A 16 -4.88 -10.23 -12.04
N LEU A 17 -4.84 -9.33 -13.02
CA LEU A 17 -3.84 -9.33 -14.09
C LEU A 17 -2.56 -8.58 -13.69
N VAL A 18 -2.68 -7.53 -12.88
CA VAL A 18 -1.54 -6.66 -12.53
C VAL A 18 -0.81 -7.20 -11.31
N LYS A 19 -1.54 -7.74 -10.33
CA LYS A 19 -1.00 -8.29 -9.09
C LYS A 19 0.13 -9.31 -9.29
N PRO A 20 0.02 -10.35 -10.15
CA PRO A 20 1.11 -11.31 -10.33
C PRO A 20 2.36 -10.70 -10.97
N PHE A 21 2.21 -9.76 -11.91
CA PHE A 21 3.36 -9.05 -12.49
C PHE A 21 4.04 -8.14 -11.46
N TRP A 22 3.24 -7.46 -10.63
CA TRP A 22 3.75 -6.63 -9.54
C TRP A 22 4.56 -7.48 -8.54
N GLN A 23 4.02 -8.61 -8.10
CA GLN A 23 4.70 -9.55 -7.20
C GLN A 23 5.99 -10.13 -7.83
N LEU A 24 5.98 -10.45 -9.12
CA LEU A 24 7.19 -10.92 -9.81
C LEU A 24 8.27 -9.83 -9.87
N TYR A 25 7.88 -8.60 -10.20
CA TYR A 25 8.80 -7.46 -10.26
C TYR A 25 9.44 -7.18 -8.90
N PHE A 26 8.61 -7.03 -7.85
CA PHE A 26 9.10 -6.73 -6.50
C PHE A 26 9.83 -7.92 -5.86
N GLY A 27 9.34 -9.15 -6.04
CA GLY A 27 9.96 -10.34 -5.43
C GLY A 27 11.24 -10.84 -6.11
N HIS A 28 11.42 -10.60 -7.42
CA HIS A 28 12.55 -11.17 -8.17
C HIS A 28 13.40 -10.13 -8.89
N VAL A 29 12.79 -9.14 -9.53
CA VAL A 29 13.51 -8.17 -10.37
C VAL A 29 14.18 -7.10 -9.51
N MET A 30 13.42 -6.42 -8.66
CA MET A 30 13.90 -5.34 -7.81
C MET A 30 15.06 -5.75 -6.87
N PRO A 31 15.06 -6.94 -6.24
CA PRO A 31 16.15 -7.39 -5.37
C PRO A 31 17.43 -7.69 -6.17
N LEU A 32 17.30 -8.14 -7.42
CA LEU A 32 18.44 -8.34 -8.32
C LEU A 32 19.10 -6.99 -8.66
N PHE A 33 18.30 -5.98 -9.00
CA PHE A 33 18.79 -4.62 -9.24
C PHE A 33 19.42 -4.03 -7.97
N GLY A 34 18.79 -4.22 -6.80
CA GLY A 34 19.36 -3.81 -5.52
C GLY A 34 20.72 -4.45 -5.27
N ARG A 35 20.90 -5.73 -5.59
CA ARG A 35 22.18 -6.43 -5.42
C ARG A 35 23.27 -5.95 -6.37
N VAL A 36 22.91 -5.58 -7.60
CA VAL A 36 23.88 -5.15 -8.64
C VAL A 36 24.25 -3.69 -8.50
N PHE A 37 23.27 -2.81 -8.21
CA PHE A 37 23.48 -1.36 -8.22
C PHE A 37 23.65 -0.77 -6.82
N ALA A 38 23.09 -1.38 -5.78
CA ALA A 38 23.17 -0.87 -4.42
C ALA A 38 24.28 -1.56 -3.62
N LYS A 39 25.55 -1.16 -3.84
CA LYS A 39 26.65 -1.46 -2.92
C LYS A 39 26.34 -0.86 -1.54
N GLY A 40 25.72 -1.63 -0.65
CA GLY A 40 25.50 -1.28 0.76
C GLY A 40 24.09 -0.85 1.18
N LYS A 41 23.12 -0.67 0.26
CA LYS A 41 21.74 -0.23 0.59
C LYS A 41 20.67 -1.31 0.43
N TYR A 42 21.09 -2.56 0.23
CA TYR A 42 20.19 -3.70 0.04
C TYR A 42 19.17 -3.87 1.18
N GLN A 43 19.57 -3.60 2.42
CA GLN A 43 18.68 -3.68 3.58
C GLN A 43 17.57 -2.61 3.58
N GLU A 44 17.83 -1.40 3.10
CA GLU A 44 16.84 -0.31 3.03
C GLU A 44 15.78 -0.60 1.97
N TYR A 45 16.20 -1.12 0.81
CA TYR A 45 15.27 -1.55 -0.24
C TYR A 45 14.45 -2.78 0.18
N LYS A 46 15.06 -3.74 0.89
CA LYS A 46 14.36 -4.92 1.43
C LYS A 46 13.35 -4.52 2.51
N TYR A 47 13.67 -3.54 3.36
CA TYR A 47 12.74 -3.01 4.36
C TYR A 47 11.54 -2.30 3.74
N LEU A 48 11.75 -1.52 2.67
CA LEU A 48 10.65 -0.90 1.92
C LEU A 48 9.72 -1.95 1.29
N ASP A 49 10.30 -3.02 0.75
CA ASP A 49 9.55 -4.12 0.13
C ASP A 49 8.76 -4.94 1.18
N GLU A 50 9.42 -5.34 2.27
CA GLU A 50 8.82 -6.12 3.36
C GLU A 50 7.68 -5.36 4.07
N THR A 51 7.82 -4.05 4.27
CA THR A 51 6.76 -3.24 4.87
C THR A 51 5.58 -3.02 3.93
N THR A 52 5.83 -2.93 2.63
CA THR A 52 4.78 -2.77 1.61
C THR A 52 3.98 -4.06 1.39
N GLU A 53 4.62 -5.24 1.45
CA GLU A 53 3.92 -6.53 1.38
C GLU A 53 3.01 -6.78 2.58
N HIS A 54 3.43 -6.35 3.78
CA HIS A 54 2.63 -6.47 5.00
C HIS A 54 1.59 -5.35 5.16
N PHE A 55 1.59 -4.36 4.26
CA PHE A 55 0.63 -3.28 4.35
C PHE A 55 -0.78 -3.77 4.03
N MET A 56 -1.70 -3.44 4.93
CA MET A 56 -3.10 -3.80 4.86
C MET A 56 -3.73 -3.31 3.55
N ASP A 57 -4.58 -4.14 2.92
CA ASP A 57 -5.30 -3.70 1.72
C ASP A 57 -6.23 -2.51 2.06
N TYR A 58 -6.49 -1.67 1.06
CA TYR A 58 -7.27 -0.45 1.24
C TYR A 58 -8.68 -0.72 1.78
N MET A 59 -9.33 -1.85 1.45
CA MET A 59 -10.65 -2.17 1.99
C MET A 59 -10.57 -2.47 3.48
N THR A 60 -9.58 -3.25 3.90
CA THR A 60 -9.41 -3.61 5.32
C THR A 60 -9.13 -2.36 6.17
N LEU A 61 -8.30 -1.42 5.69
CA LEU A 61 -8.11 -0.14 6.40
C LEU A 61 -9.41 0.68 6.46
N GLY A 62 -10.18 0.71 5.38
CA GLY A 62 -11.48 1.38 5.36
C GLY A 62 -12.47 0.79 6.38
N GLN A 63 -12.50 -0.54 6.50
CA GLN A 63 -13.33 -1.22 7.49
C GLN A 63 -12.88 -0.94 8.92
N LEU A 64 -11.57 -0.85 9.18
CA LEU A 64 -11.07 -0.45 10.49
C LEU A 64 -11.52 0.96 10.87
N LEU A 65 -11.43 1.92 9.94
CA LEU A 65 -11.91 3.28 10.18
C LEU A 65 -13.40 3.31 10.56
N LEU A 66 -14.23 2.54 9.88
CA LEU A 66 -15.65 2.39 10.23
C LEU A 66 -15.83 1.79 11.64
N LYS A 67 -15.08 0.72 11.97
CA LYS A 67 -15.11 0.08 13.30
C LYS A 67 -14.63 1.01 14.42
N SER A 68 -13.71 1.93 14.12
CA SER A 68 -13.21 2.95 15.05
C SER A 68 -14.19 4.11 15.28
N GLY A 69 -15.36 4.10 14.64
CA GLY A 69 -16.44 5.05 14.86
C GLY A 69 -16.47 6.23 13.89
N PHE A 70 -15.71 6.20 12.80
CA PHE A 70 -15.93 7.11 11.67
C PHE A 70 -17.20 6.69 10.92
N LYS A 71 -17.99 7.67 10.46
CA LYS A 71 -19.32 7.41 9.86
C LYS A 71 -19.33 7.42 8.34
N LYS A 72 -18.45 8.20 7.72
CA LYS A 72 -18.29 8.24 6.27
C LYS A 72 -16.84 7.99 5.95
N VAL A 73 -16.55 6.90 5.25
CA VAL A 73 -15.20 6.56 4.75
C VAL A 73 -15.29 6.48 3.23
N ARG A 74 -14.56 7.35 2.53
CA ARG A 74 -14.41 7.31 1.07
C ARG A 74 -13.00 6.88 0.73
N ILE A 75 -12.86 5.97 -0.21
CA ILE A 75 -11.56 5.47 -0.68
C ILE A 75 -11.36 5.92 -2.14
N SER A 76 -10.18 6.44 -2.45
CA SER A 76 -9.74 6.75 -3.82
C SER A 76 -8.47 5.97 -4.12
N ARG A 77 -8.49 5.18 -5.19
CA ARG A 77 -7.36 4.34 -5.62
C ARG A 77 -6.54 5.06 -6.69
N PHE A 78 -5.23 4.88 -6.65
CA PHE A 78 -4.28 5.41 -7.61
C PHE A 78 -3.41 4.30 -8.17
N ASN A 79 -2.90 4.48 -9.39
CA ASN A 79 -1.95 3.56 -10.04
C ASN A 79 -2.38 2.07 -9.94
N LEU A 80 -3.63 1.79 -10.34
CA LEU A 80 -4.20 0.43 -10.33
C LEU A 80 -4.24 -0.23 -8.95
N GLY A 81 -4.34 0.57 -7.89
CA GLY A 81 -4.40 0.09 -6.51
C GLY A 81 -3.05 0.05 -5.79
N ALA A 82 -1.95 0.45 -6.44
CA ALA A 82 -0.64 0.57 -5.80
C ALA A 82 -0.61 1.63 -4.67
N ALA A 83 -1.56 2.57 -4.67
CA ALA A 83 -1.77 3.50 -3.56
C ALA A 83 -3.26 3.80 -3.38
N ALA A 84 -3.64 4.18 -2.17
CA ALA A 84 -5.02 4.57 -1.84
C ALA A 84 -5.05 5.73 -0.85
N ALA A 85 -6.07 6.59 -1.00
CA ALA A 85 -6.41 7.62 -0.03
C ALA A 85 -7.75 7.31 0.65
N HIS A 86 -7.77 7.38 1.98
CA HIS A 86 -8.96 7.20 2.83
C HIS A 86 -9.36 8.53 3.44
N TYR A 87 -10.58 8.97 3.15
CA TYR A 87 -11.16 10.18 3.71
C TYR A 87 -12.26 9.77 4.69
N ALA A 88 -12.07 10.03 5.96
CA ALA A 88 -12.98 9.62 7.02
C ALA A 88 -13.52 10.82 7.81
N THR A 89 -14.81 10.83 8.13
CA THR A 89 -15.45 11.88 8.95
C THR A 89 -16.22 11.29 10.13
N LYS A 90 -16.09 11.91 11.31
CA LYS A 90 -16.72 11.47 12.58
C LYS A 90 -17.89 12.35 13.03
#